data_AF-A0A6G1R1S0-F1
#
_entry.id   AF-A0A6G1R1S0-F1
#
_cell.length_a   1.000
_cell.length_b   1.000
_cell.length_c   1.000
_cell.angle_alpha   90.00
_cell.angle_beta   90.00
_cell.angle_gamma   90.00
#
_symmetry.space_group_name_H-M   'P 1'
#
loop_
_entity.id
_entity.type
_entity.pdbx_description
1 polymer ?
#
loop_
_entity_poly.entity_id
_entity_poly.type
_entity_poly.pdbx_seq_one_letter_code
_entity_poly.pdbx_strand_id
1 'polypeptide(L)'
;LAYDALAKPSSSVETFFDSLVRQAKIPNIFSLQMCGAGLPVSGSGTNGGSLVLGGIEPSLYMGDIWYTPIKEEWYYQVEILKLEVGGQNLELDCREYNADKAIVDSG
;
A
#
# COMPACT_ATOMS: atom_id res chain seq x y z
N LEU A 1 7.58 1.07 4.89
CA LEU A 1 8.06 0.67 3.55
C LEU A 1 7.84 1.78 2.51
N ALA A 2 7.38 2.97 2.90
CA ALA A 2 7.31 4.13 2.01
C ALA A 2 8.72 4.64 1.64
N TYR A 3 8.77 5.68 0.81
CA TYR A 3 9.98 6.19 0.19
C TYR A 3 10.87 7.01 1.13
N ASP A 4 12.12 7.22 0.73
CA ASP A 4 13.14 7.99 1.46
C ASP A 4 12.75 9.46 1.68
N ALA A 5 11.91 10.05 0.83
CA ALA A 5 11.39 11.42 1.00
C ALA A 5 10.76 11.67 2.38
N LEU A 6 10.23 10.62 3.03
CA LEU A 6 9.66 10.69 4.38
C LEU A 6 10.63 10.27 5.50
N ALA A 7 11.80 9.75 5.13
CA ALA A 7 12.78 9.25 6.09
C ALA A 7 13.25 10.34 7.04
N LYS A 8 13.54 9.93 8.28
CA LYS A 8 14.04 10.81 9.35
C LYS A 8 15.49 10.45 9.68
N PRO A 9 16.37 11.43 9.92
CA PRO A 9 16.07 12.87 9.97
C PRO A 9 15.87 13.53 8.59
N SER A 10 16.28 12.86 7.51
CA SER A 10 16.20 13.34 6.13
C SER A 10 16.19 12.18 5.13
N SER A 11 15.92 12.49 3.85
CA SER A 11 15.96 11.54 2.74
C SER A 11 17.33 10.93 2.45
N SER A 12 18.39 11.45 3.07
CA SER A 12 19.72 10.81 3.03
C SER A 12 19.78 9.46 3.76
N VAL A 13 18.77 9.12 4.56
CA VAL A 13 18.68 7.81 5.22
C VAL A 13 18.06 6.81 4.27
N GLU A 14 18.88 5.87 3.77
CA GLU A 14 18.44 4.77 2.92
C GLU A 14 17.37 3.94 3.63
N THR A 15 16.26 3.66 2.94
CA THR A 15 15.19 2.84 3.54
C THR A 15 15.61 1.38 3.61
N PHE A 16 14.90 0.61 4.43
CA PHE A 16 15.10 -0.84 4.51
C PHE A 16 14.90 -1.51 3.14
N PHE A 17 13.86 -1.12 2.38
CA PHE A 17 13.54 -1.78 1.12
C PHE A 17 14.55 -1.41 0.02
N ASP A 18 15.01 -0.16 -0.02
CA ASP A 18 16.08 0.26 -0.93
C ASP A 18 17.38 -0.51 -0.67
N SER A 19 17.73 -0.66 0.61
CA SER A 19 18.87 -1.47 1.04
C SER A 19 18.74 -2.92 0.57
N LEU A 20 17.55 -3.49 0.69
CA LEU A 20 17.27 -4.88 0.31
C LEU A 20 17.38 -5.08 -1.20
N VAL A 21 16.77 -4.20 -2.00
CA VAL A 21 16.87 -4.22 -3.47
C VAL A 21 18.32 -4.08 -3.90
N ARG A 22 19.06 -3.13 -3.33
CA ARG A 22 20.48 -2.88 -3.68
C ARG A 22 21.39 -4.05 -3.33
N GLN A 23 21.24 -4.63 -2.13
CA GLN A 23 22.17 -5.64 -1.60
C GLN A 23 21.81 -7.06 -2.03
N ALA A 24 20.54 -7.44 -1.90
CA ALA A 24 20.07 -8.78 -2.23
C ALA A 24 19.69 -8.92 -3.71
N LYS A 25 19.65 -7.82 -4.48
CA LYS A 25 19.32 -7.80 -5.91
C LYS A 25 17.95 -8.42 -6.22
N ILE A 26 17.00 -8.26 -5.30
CA ILE A 26 15.61 -8.63 -5.54
C ILE A 26 14.95 -7.62 -6.49
N PRO A 27 13.90 -8.01 -7.24
CA PRO A 27 13.07 -7.05 -7.96
C PRO A 27 12.54 -5.96 -7.01
N ASN A 28 12.47 -4.71 -7.48
CA ASN A 28 11.99 -3.57 -6.70
C ASN A 28 10.45 -3.55 -6.62
N ILE A 29 9.87 -4.53 -5.95
CA ILE A 29 8.43 -4.69 -5.74
C ILE A 29 8.18 -5.52 -4.48
N PHE A 30 7.12 -5.21 -3.74
CA PHE A 30 6.59 -6.09 -2.70
C PHE A 30 5.07 -6.10 -2.77
N SER A 31 4.45 -7.13 -2.19
CA SER A 31 2.99 -7.23 -2.09
C SER A 31 2.56 -7.64 -0.68
N LEU A 32 1.42 -7.12 -0.25
CA LEU A 32 0.83 -7.36 1.07
C LEU A 32 -0.53 -8.05 0.93
N GLN A 33 -0.72 -9.13 1.68
CA GLN A 33 -2.02 -9.72 1.96
C GLN A 33 -2.29 -9.53 3.46
N MET A 34 -3.42 -8.93 3.83
CA MET A 34 -3.82 -8.73 5.23
C MET A 34 -5.12 -9.51 5.50
N CYS A 35 -5.08 -10.47 6.43
CA CYS A 35 -6.17 -11.44 6.66
C CYS A 35 -7.01 -11.15 7.92
N GLY A 36 -7.01 -9.89 8.39
CA GLY A 36 -7.62 -9.49 9.67
C GLY A 36 -9.15 -9.32 9.66
N ALA A 37 -9.81 -9.44 8.50
CA ALA A 37 -11.24 -9.16 8.38
C ALA A 37 -12.08 -10.11 9.25
N GLY A 38 -12.93 -9.54 10.12
CA GLY A 38 -13.84 -10.30 10.98
C GLY A 38 -13.21 -10.91 12.23
N LEU A 39 -11.92 -10.67 12.48
CA LEU A 39 -11.24 -11.17 13.69
C LEU A 39 -11.36 -10.17 14.86
N PRO A 40 -11.56 -10.65 16.10
CA PRO A 40 -11.52 -9.80 17.27
C PRO A 40 -10.11 -9.23 17.47
N VAL A 41 -10.03 -7.98 17.92
CA VAL A 41 -8.76 -7.28 18.21
C VAL A 41 -8.00 -7.96 19.36
N SER A 42 -8.72 -8.66 20.25
CA SER A 42 -8.15 -9.41 21.37
C SER A 42 -8.21 -10.93 21.11
N GLY A 43 -7.04 -11.58 21.13
CA GLY A 43 -6.90 -13.03 20.98
C GLY A 43 -5.50 -13.43 20.54
N SER A 44 -5.01 -14.59 21.00
CA SER A 44 -3.71 -15.11 20.55
C SER A 44 -3.81 -15.71 19.15
N GLY A 45 -2.93 -15.25 18.26
CA GLY A 45 -2.43 -16.02 17.11
C GLY A 45 -3.46 -16.39 16.05
N THR A 46 -3.69 -15.50 15.10
CA THR A 46 -4.17 -15.87 13.78
C THR A 46 -3.11 -15.50 12.75
N ASN A 47 -3.05 -16.24 11.64
CA ASN A 47 -2.19 -15.89 10.51
C ASN A 47 -2.62 -14.51 9.98
N GLY A 48 -1.84 -13.47 10.29
CA GLY A 48 -2.18 -12.08 9.96
C GLY A 48 -2.15 -11.73 8.47
N GLY A 49 -1.63 -12.65 7.65
CA GLY A 49 -1.47 -12.49 6.21
C GLY A 49 -0.02 -12.75 5.78
N SER A 50 0.39 -12.13 4.68
CA SER A 50 1.70 -12.36 4.04
C SER A 50 2.31 -11.06 3.53
N LEU A 51 3.63 -10.94 3.65
CA LEU A 51 4.45 -9.93 2.98
C LEU A 51 5.41 -10.65 2.02
N VAL A 52 5.22 -10.43 0.72
CA VAL A 52 6.08 -10.99 -0.34
C VAL A 52 7.06 -9.90 -0.76
N LEU A 53 8.36 -10.16 -0.65
CA LEU A 53 9.42 -9.24 -1.07
C LEU A 53 9.99 -9.72 -2.40
N GLY A 54 9.98 -8.86 -3.42
CA GLY A 54 10.52 -9.14 -4.75
C GLY A 54 9.54 -9.75 -5.74
N GLY A 55 8.23 -9.79 -5.44
CA GLY A 55 7.25 -10.33 -6.37
C GLY A 55 5.79 -10.24 -5.91
N ILE A 56 4.96 -10.97 -6.63
CA ILE A 56 3.53 -11.18 -6.40
C ILE A 56 3.33 -12.69 -6.33
N GLU A 57 2.63 -13.18 -5.30
CA GLU A 57 2.35 -14.61 -5.13
C GLU A 57 0.93 -14.93 -5.64
N PRO A 58 0.77 -15.66 -6.76
CA PRO A 58 -0.53 -15.92 -7.38
C PRO A 58 -1.52 -16.66 -6.48
N SER A 59 -1.04 -17.43 -5.50
CA SER A 59 -1.91 -18.12 -4.56
C SER A 59 -2.60 -17.20 -3.53
N LEU A 60 -2.20 -15.93 -3.43
CA LEU A 60 -2.73 -14.97 -2.46
C LEU A 60 -3.89 -14.10 -2.96
N TYR A 61 -4.30 -14.23 -4.22
CA TYR A 61 -5.43 -13.49 -4.80
C TYR A 61 -6.22 -14.32 -5.80
N MET A 62 -7.41 -13.83 -6.19
CA MET A 62 -8.23 -14.42 -7.25
C MET A 62 -8.64 -13.32 -8.24
N GLY A 63 -8.83 -13.68 -9.51
CA GLY A 63 -9.16 -12.73 -10.57
C GLY A 63 -7.94 -11.97 -11.10
N ASP A 64 -8.18 -10.78 -11.63
CA ASP A 64 -7.14 -9.95 -12.25
C ASP A 64 -6.62 -8.87 -11.29
N ILE A 65 -5.35 -8.49 -11.47
CA ILE A 65 -4.75 -7.34 -10.77
C ILE A 65 -5.00 -6.07 -11.58
N TRP A 66 -5.57 -5.06 -10.93
CA TRP A 66 -5.74 -3.73 -11.47
C TRP A 66 -4.73 -2.77 -10.84
N TYR A 67 -3.99 -2.04 -11.67
CA TYR A 67 -2.97 -1.09 -11.21
C TYR A 67 -3.49 0.34 -11.27
N THR A 68 -3.14 1.12 -10.27
CA THR A 68 -3.27 2.59 -10.27
C THR A 68 -1.87 3.21 -10.17
N PRO A 69 -1.59 4.32 -10.87
CA PRO A 69 -0.29 4.98 -10.77
C PRO A 69 0.00 5.51 -9.36
N ILE A 70 1.26 5.42 -8.95
CA ILE A 70 1.78 6.17 -7.81
C ILE A 70 1.94 7.63 -8.26
N LYS A 71 1.24 8.55 -7.61
CA LYS A 71 1.20 9.97 -8.03
C LYS A 71 2.48 10.72 -7.71
N GLU A 72 3.09 10.41 -6.57
CA GLU A 72 4.35 10.98 -6.11
C GLU A 72 5.03 9.95 -5.19
N GLU A 73 6.35 9.83 -5.28
CA GLU A 73 7.15 8.84 -4.55
C GLU A 73 7.63 9.39 -3.19
N TRP A 74 6.70 9.42 -2.23
CA TRP A 74 6.92 9.83 -0.84
C TRP A 74 6.12 8.90 0.07
N TYR A 75 4.81 9.08 0.12
CA TYR A 75 3.86 8.03 0.46
C TYR A 75 3.58 7.14 -0.76
N TYR A 76 2.88 6.03 -0.57
CA TYR A 76 2.15 5.37 -1.66
C TYR A 76 0.89 6.17 -1.99
N GLN A 77 1.11 7.37 -2.58
CA GLN A 77 0.03 8.28 -2.93
C GLN A 77 -0.67 7.81 -4.21
N VAL A 78 -2.00 7.78 -4.15
CA VAL A 78 -2.89 7.42 -5.25
C VAL A 78 -3.90 8.53 -5.52
N GLU A 79 -4.69 8.37 -6.57
CA GLU A 79 -5.77 9.30 -6.94
C GLU A 79 -7.12 8.60 -6.90
N ILE A 80 -8.04 9.13 -6.08
CA ILE A 80 -9.41 8.66 -5.96
C ILE A 80 -10.31 9.47 -6.88
N LEU A 81 -11.01 8.81 -7.79
CA LEU A 81 -11.85 9.47 -8.79
C LEU A 81 -13.35 9.47 -8.44
N LYS A 82 -13.79 8.49 -7.64
CA LYS A 82 -15.20 8.27 -7.34
C LYS A 82 -15.35 7.45 -6.05
N LEU A 83 -16.35 7.79 -5.23
CA LEU A 83 -16.80 6.97 -4.12
C LEU A 83 -18.29 6.66 -4.26
N GLU A 84 -18.67 5.43 -3.92
CA GLU A 84 -20.06 4.98 -3.91
C GLU A 84 -20.45 4.42 -2.55
N VAL A 85 -21.70 4.67 -2.13
CA VAL A 85 -22.32 4.08 -0.94
C VAL A 85 -23.65 3.46 -1.35
N GLY A 86 -23.80 2.14 -1.16
CA GLY A 86 -24.99 1.42 -1.60
C GLY A 86 -25.25 1.52 -3.11
N GLY A 87 -24.20 1.66 -3.92
CA GLY A 87 -24.28 1.85 -5.37
C GLY A 87 -24.63 3.28 -5.81
N GLN A 88 -24.74 4.23 -4.88
CA GLN A 88 -24.98 5.64 -5.20
C GLN A 88 -23.68 6.43 -5.13
N ASN A 89 -23.39 7.18 -6.19
CA ASN A 89 -22.25 8.09 -6.23
C ASN A 89 -22.44 9.23 -5.22
N LEU A 90 -21.39 9.63 -4.52
CA LEU A 90 -21.43 10.77 -3.59
C LEU A 90 -21.51 12.14 -4.31
N GLU A 91 -21.24 12.18 -5.62
CA GLU A 91 -21.34 13.39 -6.47
C GLU A 91 -20.57 14.62 -5.94
N LEU A 92 -19.42 14.38 -5.29
CA LEU A 92 -18.49 15.45 -4.90
C LEU A 92 -17.48 15.72 -6.03
N ASP A 93 -16.86 16.90 -6.01
CA ASP A 93 -15.66 17.14 -6.83
C ASP A 93 -14.58 16.13 -6.40
N CYS A 94 -13.98 15.43 -7.36
CA CYS A 94 -12.98 14.40 -7.05
C CYS A 94 -11.76 14.96 -6.31
N ARG A 95 -11.50 16.27 -6.39
CA ARG A 95 -10.46 16.95 -5.60
C ARG A 95 -10.68 16.80 -4.10
N GLU A 96 -11.94 16.75 -3.65
CA GLU A 96 -12.29 16.58 -2.23
C GLU A 96 -11.80 15.23 -1.70
N TYR A 97 -11.79 14.18 -2.52
CA TYR A 97 -11.31 12.86 -2.12
C TYR A 97 -9.78 12.80 -1.95
N ASN A 98 -9.08 13.77 -2.51
CA ASN A 98 -7.63 13.81 -2.59
C ASN A 98 -7.04 15.02 -1.86
N ALA A 99 -7.84 15.76 -1.09
CA ALA A 99 -7.39 16.92 -0.33
C ALA A 99 -6.92 16.51 1.07
N ASP A 100 -5.65 16.63 1.45
CA ASP A 100 -4.47 17.09 0.69
C ASP A 100 -3.75 15.96 -0.10
N LYS A 101 -4.10 14.70 0.19
CA LYS A 101 -3.58 13.49 -0.48
C LYS A 101 -4.43 12.27 -0.12
N ALA A 102 -4.41 11.25 -0.98
CA ALA A 102 -4.89 9.91 -0.67
C ALA A 102 -3.73 8.91 -0.68
N ILE A 103 -3.60 8.09 0.36
CA ILE A 103 -2.46 7.15 0.52
C ILE A 103 -2.93 5.74 0.84
N VAL A 104 -2.09 4.75 0.51
CA VAL A 104 -2.20 3.38 1.02
C VAL A 104 -1.27 3.22 2.23
N ASP A 105 -1.83 3.01 3.42
CA ASP A 105 -1.10 2.88 4.68
C ASP A 105 -1.54 1.62 5.44
N SER A 106 -0.59 0.73 5.73
CA SER A 106 -0.83 -0.50 6.49
C SER A 106 -0.58 -0.35 7.99
N GLY A 107 -0.13 0.84 8.43
CA GLY A 107 0.22 1.16 9.82
C GLY A 107 -0.96 1.53 10.70
#